data_AF-A0A6J8B5P3-F1
#
_entry.id   AF-A0A6J8B5P3-F1
#
_cell.length_a   1.000
_cell.length_b   1.000
_cell.length_c   1.000
_cell.angle_alpha   90.00
_cell.angle_beta   90.00
_cell.angle_gamma   90.00
#
_symmetry.space_group_name_H-M   'P 1'
#
loop_
_entity.id
_entity.type
_entity.pdbx_description
1 polymer ?
#
loop_
_entity_poly.entity_id
_entity_poly.type
_entity_poly.pdbx_seq_one_letter_code
_entity_poly.pdbx_strand_id
1 'polypeptide(L)'
;MGRIQDCFKENSDVIVELLSKHLNQIVFKLHRRNIITDSEKLGVECSLSPYLGIRDLFYYIEVNNKSEEFIEVLNQTDNGGIAHLVRLSANYYFTSELKNSEFAIGTDVVLSCEISNDRSVQWFKNGIELSTGSKYTLKNDVLVHQLIILNAQEEDAGDYLCECCYAKTKCRLKAGLQVIKALRDLELVKGETLHLSCKLNRDLNVKWLKNGKEILCDKQTDCKKTSKENLFKYTLRMKDIKMVNSGEYSCVCGNFKTSCFVIITDIPIEQIINARTTEKLYEIQEKKEELAQKEEKIVKEETKLLDMKTEIKNKEMVIKEKIDEIESQKCKLAIKEEEMKQREVQLELKEAKFCELEREKKMLNKDSLTLLQQSEELKFTRANAKVMQNELDSLKDERRELEKRIELLEKYIDNGSETHKNTITEIRETYENMITQMKAEHTDSIANIAKTLEDMQRKQSGICVVS
;
A
#
# COMPACT_ATOMS: atom_id res chain seq x y z
N MET A 1 61.09 47.83 -20.68
CA MET A 1 62.00 48.99 -20.50
C MET A 1 63.43 48.51 -20.26
N GLY A 2 63.78 47.92 -19.10
CA GLY A 2 65.17 47.45 -18.83
C GLY A 2 65.75 46.51 -19.90
N ARG A 3 65.03 45.44 -20.27
CA ARG A 3 65.52 44.47 -21.27
C ARG A 3 65.63 45.00 -22.71
N ILE A 4 64.88 46.05 -23.07
CA ILE A 4 64.95 46.66 -24.41
C ILE A 4 66.18 47.58 -24.48
N GLN A 5 66.46 48.30 -23.39
CA GLN A 5 67.69 49.10 -23.27
C GLN A 5 68.96 48.23 -23.24
N ASP A 6 68.89 47.03 -22.69
CA ASP A 6 70.04 46.13 -22.63
C ASP A 6 70.38 45.51 -24.00
N CYS A 7 69.39 45.17 -24.84
CA CYS A 7 69.64 44.67 -26.20
C CYS A 7 70.34 45.68 -27.12
N PHE A 8 70.13 46.98 -26.93
CA PHE A 8 70.77 48.03 -27.73
C PHE A 8 72.06 48.59 -27.10
N LYS A 9 72.42 48.17 -25.88
CA LYS A 9 73.68 48.58 -25.22
C LYS A 9 74.89 47.76 -25.68
N GLU A 10 74.70 46.60 -26.30
CA GLU A 10 75.81 45.75 -26.75
C GLU A 10 76.47 46.22 -28.06
N ASN A 11 75.90 47.23 -28.74
CA ASN A 11 76.53 47.93 -29.86
C ASN A 11 76.59 49.44 -29.56
N SER A 12 77.79 49.98 -29.42
CA SER A 12 78.08 51.34 -28.92
C SER A 12 77.66 52.50 -29.84
N ASP A 13 77.02 52.23 -30.97
CA ASP A 13 76.89 53.19 -32.07
C ASP A 13 75.45 53.52 -32.51
N VAL A 14 74.42 53.03 -31.79
CA VAL A 14 73.01 53.36 -32.05
C VAL A 14 72.29 53.80 -30.77
N ILE A 15 71.90 55.07 -30.71
CA ILE A 15 71.09 55.62 -29.63
C ILE A 15 69.62 55.53 -30.03
N VAL A 16 68.82 54.83 -29.22
CA VAL A 16 67.36 54.71 -29.37
C VAL A 16 66.69 55.49 -28.26
N GLU A 17 65.87 56.48 -28.62
CA GLU A 17 65.10 57.31 -27.67
C GLU A 17 63.60 57.06 -27.87
N LEU A 18 62.88 56.67 -26.81
CA LEU A 18 61.43 56.47 -26.85
C LEU A 18 60.72 57.83 -26.80
N LEU A 19 59.96 58.18 -27.84
CA LEU A 19 59.27 59.47 -27.93
C LEU A 19 57.82 59.40 -27.43
N SER A 20 57.12 58.28 -27.66
CA SER A 20 55.70 58.14 -27.30
C SER A 20 55.26 56.68 -27.20
N LYS A 21 54.31 56.40 -26.30
CA LYS A 21 53.63 55.10 -26.16
C LYS A 21 52.12 55.31 -26.03
N HIS A 22 51.37 54.95 -27.07
CA HIS A 22 49.91 54.82 -27.04
C HIS A 22 49.50 53.36 -27.26
N LEU A 23 48.24 53.02 -26.93
CA LEU A 23 47.73 51.64 -26.85
C LEU A 23 48.10 50.76 -28.07
N ASN A 24 48.18 51.33 -29.28
CA ASN A 24 48.52 50.60 -30.52
C ASN A 24 49.69 51.20 -31.31
N GLN A 25 50.44 52.18 -30.76
CA GLN A 25 51.55 52.83 -31.45
C GLN A 25 52.71 53.10 -30.49
N ILE A 26 53.91 52.72 -30.90
CA ILE A 26 55.16 53.02 -30.19
C ILE A 26 56.09 53.76 -31.14
N VAL A 27 56.55 54.94 -30.72
CA VAL A 27 57.38 55.82 -31.55
C VAL A 27 58.78 55.91 -30.96
N PHE A 28 59.79 55.54 -31.74
CA PHE A 28 61.19 55.67 -31.39
C PHE A 28 61.90 56.69 -32.29
N LYS A 29 62.95 57.32 -31.75
CA LYS A 29 63.90 58.15 -32.47
C LYS A 29 65.21 57.38 -32.61
N LEU A 30 65.72 57.28 -33.83
CA LEU A 30 66.99 56.64 -34.15
C LEU A 30 68.00 57.71 -34.58
N HIS A 31 69.21 57.66 -34.02
CA HIS A 31 70.29 58.60 -34.36
C HIS A 31 71.37 57.93 -35.24
N ARG A 32 71.14 57.76 -36.57
CA ARG A 32 72.18 57.69 -37.63
C ARG A 32 71.60 57.61 -39.07
N ARG A 33 72.47 57.85 -40.07
CA ARG A 33 72.14 58.35 -41.43
C ARG A 33 71.95 57.33 -42.57
N ASN A 34 72.16 56.03 -42.38
CA ASN A 34 72.00 55.05 -43.46
C ASN A 34 71.10 53.89 -42.99
N ILE A 35 69.83 53.94 -43.37
CA ILE A 35 68.92 52.80 -43.30
C ILE A 35 68.52 52.48 -44.74
N ILE A 36 68.88 51.30 -45.22
CA ILE A 36 68.36 50.73 -46.47
C ILE A 36 67.35 49.67 -46.08
N THR A 37 66.10 49.84 -46.50
CA THR A 37 65.04 48.84 -46.31
C THR A 37 64.83 48.09 -47.62
N ASP A 38 64.97 46.76 -47.60
CA ASP A 38 64.49 45.91 -48.69
C ASP A 38 63.09 45.39 -48.28
N SER A 39 62.04 45.99 -48.85
CA SER A 39 60.65 45.79 -48.40
C SER A 39 59.99 44.50 -48.89
N GLU A 40 60.71 43.64 -49.61
CA GLU A 40 60.10 42.46 -50.27
C GLU A 40 60.23 41.13 -49.51
N LYS A 41 60.62 41.11 -48.22
CA LYS A 41 60.76 39.82 -47.49
C LYS A 41 60.01 39.60 -46.18
N LEU A 42 59.15 40.51 -45.73
CA LEU A 42 58.56 40.37 -44.38
C LEU A 42 57.05 40.56 -44.26
N GLY A 43 56.30 40.85 -45.33
CA GLY A 43 54.83 40.92 -45.24
C GLY A 43 54.30 41.96 -44.23
N VAL A 44 55.12 42.95 -43.87
CA VAL A 44 54.76 44.10 -43.03
C VAL A 44 54.98 45.37 -43.86
N GLU A 45 53.93 46.18 -44.02
CA GLU A 45 54.06 47.50 -44.65
C GLU A 45 54.73 48.48 -43.67
N CYS A 46 56.00 48.80 -43.90
CA CYS A 46 56.69 49.88 -43.21
C CYS A 46 56.69 51.11 -44.12
N SER A 47 56.01 52.19 -43.73
CA SER A 47 56.02 53.45 -44.47
C SER A 47 57.09 54.40 -43.92
N LEU A 48 57.93 54.93 -44.82
CA LEU A 48 58.92 55.96 -44.50
C LEU A 48 58.44 57.31 -45.05
N SER A 49 58.02 58.21 -44.15
CA SER A 49 57.62 59.57 -44.52
C SER A 49 58.73 60.58 -44.17
N PRO A 50 59.36 61.25 -45.15
CA PRO A 50 60.26 62.35 -44.87
C PRO A 50 59.45 63.58 -44.46
N TYR A 51 59.51 63.99 -43.19
CA TYR A 51 59.02 65.30 -42.78
C TYR A 51 59.99 66.37 -43.31
N LEU A 52 59.57 67.18 -44.27
CA LEU A 52 60.36 68.26 -44.84
C LEU A 52 60.73 69.27 -43.74
N GLY A 53 62.03 69.42 -43.45
CA GLY A 53 62.53 70.64 -42.79
C GLY A 53 63.71 70.50 -41.81
N ILE A 54 64.19 69.31 -41.46
CA ILE A 54 65.30 69.15 -40.51
C ILE A 54 66.37 68.22 -41.09
N ARG A 55 67.64 68.56 -40.87
CA ARG A 55 68.84 67.96 -41.49
C ARG A 55 69.18 66.52 -41.06
N ASP A 56 68.28 65.87 -40.34
CA ASP A 56 68.39 64.50 -39.85
C ASP A 56 67.21 63.68 -40.40
N LEU A 57 67.50 62.57 -41.09
CA LEU A 57 66.46 61.65 -41.55
C LEU A 57 65.80 61.01 -40.32
N PHE A 58 64.50 61.26 -40.14
CA PHE A 58 63.67 60.55 -39.16
C PHE A 58 63.07 59.31 -39.84
N TYR A 59 63.26 58.15 -39.24
CA TYR A 59 62.62 56.91 -39.65
C TYR A 59 61.59 56.53 -38.58
N TYR A 60 60.33 56.36 -38.98
CA TYR A 60 59.25 55.90 -38.11
C TYR A 60 58.87 54.48 -38.54
N ILE A 61 58.60 53.59 -37.57
CA ILE A 61 58.07 52.24 -37.84
C ILE A 61 56.62 52.25 -37.35
N GLU A 62 55.67 52.19 -38.29
CA GLU A 62 54.25 52.03 -37.99
C GLU A 62 53.89 50.54 -38.02
N VAL A 63 53.64 49.94 -36.86
CA VAL A 63 53.33 48.51 -36.76
C VAL A 63 51.83 48.32 -36.86
N ASN A 64 51.34 48.01 -38.06
CA ASN A 64 49.97 47.57 -38.28
C ASN A 64 49.95 46.04 -38.44
N ASN A 65 49.89 45.27 -37.35
CA ASN A 65 49.52 43.86 -37.49
C ASN A 65 48.76 43.25 -36.29
N LYS A 66 47.77 42.42 -36.62
CA LYS A 66 46.77 41.81 -35.73
C LYS A 66 47.22 40.49 -35.06
N SER A 67 48.44 40.03 -35.31
CA SER A 67 49.00 38.84 -34.66
C SER A 67 49.98 39.26 -33.56
N GLU A 68 49.49 39.26 -32.33
CA GLU A 68 50.33 39.42 -31.14
C GLU A 68 51.39 38.32 -31.12
N GLU A 69 52.68 38.68 -31.20
CA GLU A 69 53.70 38.17 -30.27
C GLU A 69 55.14 38.64 -30.59
N PHE A 70 55.45 39.21 -31.77
CA PHE A 70 56.83 39.63 -32.09
C PHE A 70 56.90 40.87 -33.00
N ILE A 71 57.86 41.76 -32.74
CA ILE A 71 58.32 42.79 -33.67
C ILE A 71 59.82 42.53 -33.93
N GLU A 72 60.16 42.26 -35.18
CA GLU A 72 61.55 42.08 -35.62
C GLU A 72 62.05 43.41 -36.21
N VAL A 73 63.09 43.99 -35.59
CA VAL A 73 63.70 45.24 -36.07
C VAL A 73 65.07 44.89 -36.65
N LEU A 74 65.17 44.89 -37.98
CA LEU A 74 66.44 44.70 -38.69
C LEU A 74 67.23 46.01 -38.73
N ASN A 75 68.46 45.99 -38.22
CA ASN A 75 69.41 47.06 -38.44
C ASN A 75 70.62 46.49 -39.20
N GLN A 76 70.70 46.79 -40.49
CA GLN A 76 71.80 46.33 -41.34
C GLN A 76 72.84 47.45 -41.42
N THR A 77 74.05 47.17 -40.96
CA THR A 77 75.22 48.01 -41.22
C THR A 77 76.13 47.30 -42.21
N ASP A 78 76.89 48.08 -42.98
CA ASP A 78 77.69 47.66 -44.14
C ASP A 78 78.76 46.58 -43.85
N ASN A 79 78.93 46.15 -42.60
CA ASN A 79 79.93 45.16 -42.17
C ASN A 79 79.36 43.94 -41.41
N GLY A 80 78.15 43.47 -41.76
CA GLY A 80 77.62 42.19 -41.26
C GLY A 80 77.00 42.25 -39.85
N GLY A 81 76.06 43.18 -39.64
CA GLY A 81 75.40 43.42 -38.35
C GLY A 81 74.44 42.31 -37.88
N ILE A 82 74.35 42.19 -36.54
CA ILE A 82 73.52 41.25 -35.78
C ILE A 82 72.06 41.74 -35.72
N ALA A 83 71.09 40.84 -35.91
CA ALA A 83 69.67 41.10 -35.71
C ALA A 83 69.29 41.02 -34.21
N HIS A 84 68.56 42.00 -33.70
CA HIS A 84 68.04 41.99 -32.31
C HIS A 84 66.51 41.91 -32.31
N LEU A 85 65.97 40.85 -31.71
CA LEU A 85 64.53 40.62 -31.58
C LEU A 85 63.98 41.37 -30.35
N VAL A 86 63.04 42.29 -30.54
CA VAL A 86 62.41 43.03 -29.43
C VAL A 86 60.99 42.49 -29.18
N ARG A 87 60.82 41.73 -28.11
CA ARG A 87 59.50 41.22 -27.69
C ARG A 87 58.69 42.33 -26.99
N LEU A 88 57.64 42.82 -27.64
CA LEU A 88 56.64 43.69 -27.03
C LEU A 88 55.43 42.83 -26.63
N SER A 89 55.35 42.45 -25.35
CA SER A 89 54.22 41.68 -24.82
C SER A 89 53.00 42.59 -24.57
N ALA A 90 51.81 42.15 -24.98
CA ALA A 90 50.55 42.78 -24.59
C ALA A 90 50.47 42.91 -23.06
N ASN A 91 50.06 44.09 -22.58
CA ASN A 91 50.01 44.39 -21.15
C ASN A 91 48.64 44.02 -20.58
N TYR A 92 48.47 42.77 -20.18
CA TYR A 92 47.27 42.29 -19.50
C TYR A 92 47.23 42.76 -18.05
N TYR A 93 46.07 43.21 -17.57
CA TYR A 93 45.82 43.51 -16.15
C TYR A 93 44.37 43.21 -15.80
N PHE A 94 44.10 42.94 -14.52
CA PHE A 94 42.74 42.71 -14.04
C PHE A 94 42.04 44.06 -13.80
N THR A 95 40.92 44.29 -14.48
CA THR A 95 40.04 45.46 -14.26
C THR A 95 39.15 45.25 -13.05
N SER A 96 38.84 44.00 -12.72
CA SER A 96 38.13 43.60 -11.51
C SER A 96 38.86 42.43 -10.85
N GLU A 97 39.32 42.64 -9.61
CA GLU A 97 40.09 41.67 -8.85
C GLU A 97 39.20 40.72 -8.03
N LEU A 98 39.73 39.54 -7.73
CA LEU A 98 39.10 38.58 -6.82
C LEU A 98 38.94 39.16 -5.41
N LYS A 99 37.83 38.82 -4.75
CA LYS A 99 37.53 39.28 -3.39
C LYS A 99 37.48 38.12 -2.41
N ASN A 100 38.03 38.33 -1.22
CA ASN A 100 37.90 37.38 -0.11
C ASN A 100 36.42 37.19 0.22
N SER A 101 36.02 35.94 0.44
CA SER A 101 34.63 35.59 0.74
C SER A 101 34.54 34.37 1.63
N GLU A 102 33.36 34.17 2.21
CA GLU A 102 32.99 32.94 2.91
C GLU A 102 31.88 32.23 2.15
N PHE A 103 31.84 30.90 2.19
CA PHE A 103 30.79 30.11 1.56
C PHE A 103 30.05 29.22 2.55
N ALA A 104 28.76 28.99 2.31
CA ALA A 104 28.03 27.97 3.03
C ALA A 104 28.41 26.58 2.48
N ILE A 105 28.76 25.65 3.36
CA ILE A 105 29.07 24.28 2.98
C ILE A 105 27.84 23.67 2.28
N GLY A 106 28.08 22.96 1.18
CA GLY A 106 27.04 22.36 0.35
C GLY A 106 26.49 23.26 -0.77
N THR A 107 26.98 24.50 -0.88
CA THR A 107 26.53 25.46 -1.91
C THR A 107 27.57 25.63 -3.01
N ASP A 108 27.13 26.07 -4.18
CA ASP A 108 28.03 26.43 -5.27
C ASP A 108 28.60 27.84 -5.05
N VAL A 109 29.91 28.00 -5.28
CA VAL A 109 30.63 29.26 -5.05
C VAL A 109 31.16 29.79 -6.37
N VAL A 110 30.94 31.06 -6.66
CA VAL A 110 31.44 31.72 -7.87
C VAL A 110 32.51 32.74 -7.50
N LEU A 111 33.74 32.49 -7.95
CA LEU A 111 34.83 33.45 -7.92
C LEU A 111 34.90 34.12 -9.30
N SER A 112 34.88 35.44 -9.36
CA SER A 112 34.81 36.20 -10.62
C SER A 112 35.86 37.30 -10.65
N CYS A 113 36.53 37.45 -11.79
CA CYS A 113 37.47 38.53 -12.07
C CYS A 113 37.30 38.98 -13.53
N GLU A 114 37.79 40.18 -13.85
CA GLU A 114 37.70 40.75 -15.19
C GLU A 114 39.09 41.16 -15.68
N ILE A 115 39.39 40.90 -16.95
CA ILE A 115 40.69 41.20 -17.58
C ILE A 115 40.56 42.29 -18.65
N SER A 116 41.63 43.03 -18.88
CA SER A 116 41.66 44.17 -19.81
C SER A 116 41.40 43.81 -21.29
N ASN A 117 41.65 42.58 -21.71
CA ASN A 117 41.58 42.11 -23.10
C ASN A 117 41.19 40.62 -23.13
N ASP A 118 40.47 40.18 -24.15
CA ASP A 118 40.04 38.78 -24.32
C ASP A 118 41.24 37.84 -24.39
N ARG A 119 41.48 37.14 -23.28
CA ARG A 119 42.58 36.19 -23.13
C ARG A 119 42.21 35.14 -22.10
N SER A 120 42.62 33.90 -22.34
CA SER A 120 42.41 32.81 -21.37
C SER A 120 43.21 33.02 -20.09
N VAL A 121 42.60 32.66 -18.97
CA VAL A 121 43.22 32.71 -17.64
C VAL A 121 43.40 31.32 -17.06
N GLN A 122 44.39 31.17 -16.18
CA GLN A 122 44.66 29.94 -15.43
C GLN A 122 44.25 30.14 -13.97
N TRP A 123 43.59 29.14 -13.39
CA TRP A 123 43.14 29.16 -12.01
C TRP A 123 43.99 28.21 -11.16
N PHE A 124 44.32 28.63 -9.94
CA PHE A 124 45.10 27.83 -9.00
C PHE A 124 44.43 27.85 -7.62
N LYS A 125 44.48 26.72 -6.91
CA LYS A 125 44.14 26.61 -5.48
C LYS A 125 45.36 26.15 -4.71
N ASN A 126 45.80 26.93 -3.72
CA ASN A 126 46.98 26.65 -2.91
C ASN A 126 48.24 26.34 -3.76
N GLY A 127 48.37 27.00 -4.92
CA GLY A 127 49.48 26.82 -5.86
C GLY A 127 49.34 25.67 -6.86
N ILE A 128 48.27 24.88 -6.79
CA ILE A 128 47.98 23.79 -7.73
C ILE A 128 47.00 24.28 -8.80
N GLU A 129 47.35 24.10 -10.07
CA GLU A 129 46.49 24.49 -11.20
C GLU A 129 45.19 23.66 -11.20
N LEU A 130 44.07 24.33 -11.41
CA LEU A 130 42.74 23.75 -11.44
C LEU A 130 42.32 23.47 -12.88
N SER A 131 41.78 22.29 -13.12
CA SER A 131 41.14 21.91 -14.37
C SER A 131 39.63 21.78 -14.21
N THR A 132 38.91 21.96 -15.31
CA THR A 132 37.47 21.68 -15.36
C THR A 132 37.19 20.22 -15.09
N GLY A 133 36.19 19.92 -14.27
CA GLY A 133 35.80 18.56 -13.93
C GLY A 133 34.52 18.52 -13.10
N SER A 134 34.34 17.44 -12.32
CA SER A 134 33.18 17.29 -11.45
C SER A 134 33.12 18.32 -10.31
N LYS A 135 34.28 18.89 -9.92
CA LYS A 135 34.39 19.83 -8.80
C LYS A 135 34.40 21.30 -9.22
N TYR A 136 35.03 21.61 -10.35
CA TYR A 136 35.27 22.99 -10.80
C TYR A 136 34.72 23.17 -12.21
N THR A 137 33.98 24.25 -12.43
CA THR A 137 33.55 24.71 -13.75
C THR A 137 34.15 26.08 -14.03
N LEU A 138 34.85 26.20 -15.16
CA LEU A 138 35.40 27.47 -15.63
C LEU A 138 34.46 28.07 -16.66
N LYS A 139 34.03 29.32 -16.47
CA LYS A 139 33.28 30.09 -17.46
C LYS A 139 34.09 31.31 -17.89
N ASN A 140 34.05 31.57 -19.18
CA ASN A 140 34.64 32.76 -19.78
C ASN A 140 33.57 33.48 -20.60
N ASP A 141 33.38 34.76 -20.33
CA ASP A 141 32.53 35.67 -21.09
C ASP A 141 33.34 36.91 -21.48
N VAL A 142 34.08 36.78 -22.58
CA VAL A 142 34.99 37.76 -23.21
C VAL A 142 36.05 38.35 -22.26
N LEU A 143 35.64 39.20 -21.32
CA LEU A 143 36.50 39.84 -20.33
C LEU A 143 36.27 39.27 -18.92
N VAL A 144 35.14 38.62 -18.67
CA VAL A 144 34.75 38.10 -17.36
C VAL A 144 35.14 36.63 -17.25
N HIS A 145 35.98 36.30 -16.27
CA HIS A 145 36.39 34.94 -15.99
C HIS A 145 35.85 34.49 -14.64
N GLN A 146 35.19 33.33 -14.63
CA GLN A 146 34.58 32.76 -13.44
C GLN A 146 35.08 31.34 -13.18
N LEU A 147 35.40 31.08 -11.91
CA LEU A 147 35.58 29.75 -11.36
C LEU A 147 34.38 29.43 -10.47
N ILE A 148 33.63 28.41 -10.86
CA ILE A 148 32.50 27.89 -10.10
C ILE A 148 32.95 26.61 -9.39
N ILE A 149 32.90 26.63 -8.06
CA ILE A 149 33.20 25.49 -7.20
C ILE A 149 31.87 24.83 -6.86
N LEU A 150 31.64 23.61 -7.34
CA LEU A 150 30.39 22.89 -7.15
C LEU A 150 30.35 22.21 -5.77
N ASN A 151 29.22 22.31 -5.08
CA ASN A 151 28.96 21.68 -3.78
C ASN A 151 30.15 21.85 -2.81
N ALA A 152 30.50 23.10 -2.51
CA ALA A 152 31.71 23.44 -1.77
C ALA A 152 31.74 22.82 -0.37
N GLN A 153 32.85 22.19 -0.01
CA GLN A 153 33.10 21.52 1.28
C GLN A 153 34.19 22.24 2.05
N GLU A 154 34.46 21.85 3.30
CA GLU A 154 35.48 22.50 4.13
C GLU A 154 36.87 22.49 3.48
N GLU A 155 37.19 21.41 2.75
CA GLU A 155 38.44 21.26 2.00
C GLU A 155 38.59 22.27 0.85
N ASP A 156 37.53 22.97 0.46
CA ASP A 156 37.55 24.04 -0.56
C ASP A 156 37.95 25.40 -0.02
N ALA A 157 38.07 25.54 1.31
CA ALA A 157 38.71 26.70 1.88
C ALA A 157 40.20 26.74 1.47
N GLY A 158 40.69 27.93 1.12
CA GLY A 158 42.06 28.10 0.67
C GLY A 158 42.32 29.41 -0.07
N ASP A 159 43.55 29.55 -0.56
CA ASP A 159 43.98 30.68 -1.37
C ASP A 159 43.81 30.33 -2.85
N TYR A 160 43.00 31.13 -3.56
CA TYR A 160 42.76 31.02 -4.99
C TYR A 160 43.52 32.12 -5.73
N LEU A 161 44.07 31.77 -6.88
CA LEU A 161 44.79 32.68 -7.78
C LEU A 161 44.21 32.52 -9.19
N CYS A 162 43.95 33.65 -9.84
CA CYS A 162 43.72 33.73 -11.27
C CYS A 162 44.93 34.43 -11.91
N GLU A 163 45.53 33.80 -12.92
CA GLU A 163 46.74 34.25 -13.60
C GLU A 163 46.51 34.35 -15.11
N CYS A 164 46.94 35.46 -15.70
CA CYS A 164 46.97 35.64 -17.15
C CYS A 164 48.32 36.24 -17.56
N CYS A 165 49.17 35.43 -18.20
CA CYS A 165 50.54 35.81 -18.55
C CYS A 165 51.33 36.32 -17.33
N TYR A 166 51.47 37.64 -17.17
CA TYR A 166 52.17 38.26 -16.04
C TYR A 166 51.22 38.91 -15.02
N ALA A 167 49.91 38.99 -15.31
CA ALA A 167 48.89 39.52 -14.42
C ALA A 167 48.40 38.46 -13.44
N LYS A 168 48.19 38.84 -12.18
CA LYS A 168 47.74 37.95 -11.11
C LYS A 168 46.72 38.66 -10.22
N THR A 169 45.65 37.96 -9.86
CA THR A 169 44.71 38.39 -8.80
C THR A 169 44.44 37.22 -7.86
N LYS A 170 44.28 37.48 -6.56
CA LYS A 170 44.18 36.45 -5.53
C LYS A 170 43.04 36.73 -4.56
N CYS A 171 42.40 35.69 -4.07
CA CYS A 171 41.49 35.78 -2.92
C CYS A 171 41.65 34.58 -2.00
N ARG A 172 41.26 34.77 -0.74
CA ARG A 172 41.09 33.71 0.24
C ARG A 172 39.62 33.38 0.38
N LEU A 173 39.27 32.13 0.11
CA LEU A 173 37.94 31.57 0.33
C LEU A 173 37.94 30.85 1.67
N LYS A 174 36.97 31.15 2.54
CA LYS A 174 36.82 30.49 3.84
C LYS A 174 35.52 29.69 3.90
N ALA A 175 35.56 28.51 4.50
CA ALA A 175 34.34 27.79 4.84
C ALA A 175 33.55 28.58 5.90
N GLY A 176 32.25 28.69 5.70
CA GLY A 176 31.31 29.28 6.64
C GLY A 176 31.27 28.48 7.94
N LEU A 177 30.89 29.16 9.03
CA LEU A 177 30.75 28.50 10.31
C LEU A 177 29.57 27.52 10.26
N GLN A 178 29.83 26.25 10.60
CA GLN A 178 28.82 25.22 10.69
C GLN A 178 28.62 24.75 12.13
N VAL A 179 27.36 24.62 12.52
CA VAL A 179 26.96 24.04 13.81
C VAL A 179 26.81 22.54 13.64
N ILE A 180 27.88 21.80 13.89
CA ILE A 180 27.94 20.34 13.74
C ILE A 180 27.05 19.64 14.78
N LYS A 181 27.02 20.17 16.01
CA LYS A 181 26.06 19.75 17.04
C LYS A 181 25.54 20.99 17.76
N ALA A 182 24.28 21.29 17.57
CA ALA A 182 23.58 22.34 18.31
C ALA A 182 23.27 21.88 19.75
N LEU A 183 23.01 22.85 20.62
CA LEU A 183 22.40 22.58 21.92
C LEU A 183 21.01 21.98 21.73
N ARG A 184 20.57 21.19 22.72
CA ARG A 184 19.25 20.58 22.77
C ARG A 184 18.66 20.79 24.16
N ASP A 185 17.34 20.86 24.21
CA ASP A 185 16.61 21.00 25.45
C ASP A 185 16.92 19.81 26.35
N LEU A 186 16.94 20.09 27.65
CA LEU A 186 17.38 19.13 28.65
C LEU A 186 16.51 19.24 29.89
N GLU A 187 16.00 18.10 30.33
CA GLU A 187 15.26 17.95 31.57
C GLU A 187 16.17 17.26 32.58
N LEU A 188 16.28 17.83 33.78
CA LEU A 188 17.11 17.31 34.84
C LEU A 188 16.36 17.33 36.17
N VAL A 189 16.80 16.49 37.09
CA VAL A 189 16.34 16.50 38.47
C VAL A 189 17.25 17.37 39.31
N LYS A 190 16.68 18.06 40.30
CA LYS A 190 17.43 18.81 41.31
C LYS A 190 18.55 17.96 41.93
N GLY A 191 19.75 18.54 42.01
CA GLY A 191 20.97 17.88 42.49
C GLY A 191 21.79 17.19 41.40
N GLU A 192 21.25 17.01 40.19
CA GLU A 192 22.00 16.45 39.07
C GLU A 192 23.08 17.40 38.54
N THR A 193 23.85 16.92 37.57
CA THR A 193 24.85 17.71 36.86
C THR A 193 24.33 18.12 35.49
N LEU A 194 24.19 19.43 35.26
CA LEU A 194 23.96 19.97 33.92
C LEU A 194 25.19 19.70 33.04
N HIS A 195 24.97 19.17 31.84
CA HIS A 195 26.01 18.96 30.83
C HIS A 195 25.53 19.40 29.45
N LEU A 196 25.84 20.64 29.08
CA LEU A 196 25.56 21.17 27.75
C LEU A 196 26.79 21.03 26.87
N SER A 197 26.58 20.65 25.61
CA SER A 197 27.69 20.63 24.64
C SER A 197 27.22 20.96 23.23
N CYS A 198 28.01 21.79 22.54
CA CYS A 198 27.87 22.05 21.12
C CYS A 198 29.19 21.75 20.40
N LYS A 199 29.13 21.48 19.10
CA LYS A 199 30.30 21.23 18.25
C LYS A 199 30.28 22.14 17.03
N LEU A 200 31.43 22.72 16.72
CA LEU A 200 31.64 23.61 15.58
C LEU A 200 32.80 23.11 14.72
N ASN A 201 32.82 23.47 13.45
CA ASN A 201 33.92 23.21 12.52
C ASN A 201 35.09 24.23 12.66
N ARG A 202 35.05 25.14 13.63
CA ARG A 202 36.06 26.19 13.79
C ARG A 202 36.35 26.49 15.25
N ASP A 203 37.62 26.80 15.52
CA ASP A 203 38.05 27.28 16.83
C ASP A 203 37.55 28.72 17.04
N LEU A 204 36.71 28.91 18.06
CA LEU A 204 36.07 30.15 18.41
C LEU A 204 36.15 30.35 19.92
N ASN A 205 36.31 31.60 20.34
CA ASN A 205 36.20 31.98 21.75
C ASN A 205 34.71 32.16 22.09
N VAL A 206 34.06 31.06 22.44
CA VAL A 206 32.63 31.07 22.78
C VAL A 206 32.38 31.59 24.20
N LYS A 207 31.22 32.20 24.39
CA LYS A 207 30.67 32.57 25.69
C LYS A 207 29.42 31.76 25.96
N TRP A 208 29.24 31.36 27.21
CA TRP A 208 28.01 30.74 27.66
C TRP A 208 27.11 31.80 28.29
N LEU A 209 25.84 31.82 27.89
CA LEU A 209 24.83 32.71 28.45
C LEU A 209 23.73 31.89 29.12
N LYS A 210 23.17 32.41 30.21
CA LYS A 210 21.91 31.96 30.80
C LYS A 210 20.94 33.13 30.83
N ASN A 211 19.77 32.98 30.20
CA ASN A 211 18.76 34.04 30.05
C ASN A 211 19.40 35.36 29.57
N GLY A 212 20.30 35.26 28.58
CA GLY A 212 21.04 36.39 28.01
C GLY A 212 22.22 36.93 28.83
N LYS A 213 22.45 36.45 30.06
CA LYS A 213 23.57 36.90 30.92
C LYS A 213 24.75 35.94 30.84
N GLU A 214 25.96 36.47 30.72
CA GLU A 214 27.19 35.66 30.63
C GLU A 214 27.42 34.85 31.91
N ILE A 215 27.72 33.57 31.72
CA ILE A 215 28.05 32.62 32.78
C ILE A 215 29.55 32.67 33.00
N LEU A 216 29.96 32.97 34.23
CA LEU A 216 31.37 32.91 34.64
C LEU A 216 31.70 31.50 35.11
N CYS A 217 32.78 30.94 34.57
CA CYS A 217 33.25 29.61 34.97
C CYS A 217 33.95 29.72 36.32
N ASP A 218 33.58 28.86 37.27
CA ASP A 218 34.01 28.88 38.66
C ASP A 218 34.16 27.45 39.22
N LYS A 219 34.16 27.27 40.55
CA LYS A 219 34.27 25.93 41.16
C LYS A 219 33.05 25.04 40.91
N GLN A 220 31.87 25.63 40.70
CA GLN A 220 30.62 24.91 40.45
C GLN A 220 30.37 24.72 38.94
N THR A 221 30.95 25.59 38.12
CA THR A 221 30.72 25.72 36.68
C THR A 221 32.01 25.54 35.89
N ASP A 222 32.11 24.42 35.17
CA ASP A 222 33.28 24.05 34.37
C ASP A 222 32.98 24.24 32.88
N CYS A 223 33.80 25.07 32.21
CA CYS A 223 33.70 25.36 30.79
C CYS A 223 34.92 24.79 30.07
N LYS A 224 34.71 23.86 29.14
CA LYS A 224 35.80 23.16 28.44
C LYS A 224 35.69 23.28 26.94
N LYS A 225 36.84 23.50 26.30
CA LYS A 225 37.05 23.40 24.85
C LYS A 225 37.94 22.20 24.58
N THR A 226 37.53 21.34 23.66
CA THR A 226 38.31 20.18 23.20
C THR A 226 38.25 20.09 21.68
N SER A 227 39.35 19.76 21.03
CA SER A 227 39.44 19.60 19.57
C SER A 227 39.74 18.14 19.18
N LYS A 228 39.05 17.61 18.18
CA LYS A 228 39.35 16.32 17.56
C LYS A 228 39.02 16.40 16.06
N GLU A 229 39.94 16.03 15.17
CA GLU A 229 39.69 15.95 13.71
C GLU A 229 39.04 17.24 13.14
N ASN A 230 39.61 18.42 13.44
CA ASN A 230 39.08 19.75 13.08
C ASN A 230 37.66 20.08 13.61
N LEU A 231 37.11 19.26 14.51
CA LEU A 231 35.87 19.55 15.23
C LEU A 231 36.17 20.06 16.64
N PHE A 232 35.60 21.22 16.96
CA PHE A 232 35.75 21.89 18.25
C PHE A 232 34.49 21.70 19.07
N LYS A 233 34.60 20.94 20.16
CA LYS A 233 33.53 20.73 21.14
C LYS A 233 33.68 21.72 22.29
N TYR A 234 32.61 22.44 22.57
CA TYR A 234 32.47 23.33 23.71
C TYR A 234 31.50 22.71 24.70
N THR A 235 31.86 22.70 25.98
CA THR A 235 31.09 22.05 27.04
C THR A 235 30.90 23.01 28.20
N LEU A 236 29.68 23.09 28.73
CA LEU A 236 29.35 23.74 30.00
C LEU A 236 28.84 22.66 30.95
N ARG A 237 29.46 22.54 32.11
CA ARG A 237 29.07 21.61 33.16
C ARG A 237 28.81 22.34 34.47
N MET A 238 27.61 22.18 35.05
CA MET A 238 27.31 22.70 36.39
C MET A 238 26.89 21.56 37.30
N LYS A 239 27.52 21.44 38.48
CA LYS A 239 27.18 20.41 39.48
C LYS A 239 26.13 20.93 40.46
N ASP A 240 25.38 19.99 41.06
CA ASP A 240 24.40 20.28 42.11
C ASP A 240 23.42 21.38 41.68
N ILE A 241 22.73 21.14 40.56
CA ILE A 241 21.80 22.11 39.99
C ILE A 241 20.56 22.27 40.86
N LYS A 242 20.06 23.50 40.95
CA LYS A 242 18.87 23.87 41.70
C LYS A 242 17.78 24.34 40.75
N MET A 243 16.54 24.44 41.21
CA MET A 243 15.40 24.96 40.42
C MET A 243 15.71 26.32 39.78
N VAL A 244 16.49 27.17 40.46
CA VAL A 244 16.89 28.48 39.95
C VAL A 244 17.75 28.38 38.69
N ASN A 245 18.39 27.23 38.43
CA ASN A 245 19.21 26.97 37.26
C ASN A 245 18.39 26.70 35.99
N SER A 246 17.06 26.57 36.06
CA SER A 246 16.23 26.50 34.86
C SER A 246 16.27 27.78 34.04
N GLY A 247 16.08 27.65 32.72
CA GLY A 247 16.04 28.78 31.78
C GLY A 247 16.65 28.47 30.42
N GLU A 248 16.77 29.50 29.59
CA GLU A 248 17.45 29.43 28.29
C GLU A 248 18.96 29.48 28.50
N TYR A 249 19.68 28.52 27.93
CA TYR A 249 21.12 28.51 27.85
C TYR A 249 21.56 28.71 26.41
N SER A 250 22.58 29.53 26.20
CA SER A 250 23.12 29.79 24.87
C SER A 250 24.64 29.67 24.84
N CYS A 251 25.17 29.19 23.72
CA CYS A 251 26.60 29.29 23.40
C CYS A 251 26.75 30.26 22.22
N VAL A 252 27.53 31.32 22.41
CA VAL A 252 27.61 32.46 21.46
C VAL A 252 29.04 32.85 21.11
N CYS A 253 29.29 33.28 19.88
CA CYS A 253 30.55 33.89 19.45
C CYS A 253 30.35 34.73 18.18
N GLY A 254 30.46 36.06 18.26
CA GLY A 254 30.14 36.92 17.11
C GLY A 254 28.71 36.68 16.61
N ASN A 255 28.57 36.32 15.33
CA ASN A 255 27.27 36.01 14.71
C ASN A 255 26.75 34.59 15.00
N PHE A 256 27.52 33.75 15.69
CA PHE A 256 27.10 32.42 16.10
C PHE A 256 26.30 32.46 17.39
N LYS A 257 25.13 31.79 17.38
CA LYS A 257 24.36 31.46 18.59
C LYS A 257 23.69 30.10 18.40
N THR A 258 23.81 29.23 19.39
CA THR A 258 22.95 28.05 19.57
C THR A 258 22.33 28.12 20.96
N SER A 259 21.10 27.64 21.15
CA SER A 259 20.38 27.76 22.41
C SER A 259 19.52 26.55 22.71
N CYS A 260 19.23 26.33 23.98
CA CYS A 260 18.30 25.34 24.47
C CYS A 260 17.64 25.79 25.76
N PHE A 261 16.53 25.16 26.12
CA PHE A 261 15.88 25.29 27.41
C PHE A 261 16.29 24.14 28.34
N VAL A 262 16.65 24.51 29.56
CA VAL A 262 16.90 23.56 30.64
C VAL A 262 15.77 23.66 31.65
N ILE A 263 15.06 22.56 31.87
CA ILE A 263 13.99 22.43 32.86
C ILE A 263 14.52 21.56 34.00
N ILE A 264 14.32 22.03 35.23
CA ILE A 264 14.74 21.31 36.44
C ILE A 264 13.50 21.03 37.26
N THR A 265 13.33 19.78 37.68
CA THR A 265 12.21 19.34 38.52
C THR A 265 12.71 18.70 39.82
N ASP A 266 11.87 18.64 40.84
CA ASP A 266 12.21 17.92 42.09
C ASP A 266 12.10 16.39 41.93
N ILE A 267 11.32 15.91 40.96
CA ILE A 267 11.08 14.49 40.66
C ILE A 267 11.17 14.32 39.13
N PRO A 268 11.76 13.22 38.60
CA PRO A 268 11.76 12.94 37.16
C PRO A 268 10.37 13.04 36.55
N ILE A 269 10.24 13.72 35.40
CA ILE A 269 8.96 13.87 34.70
C ILE A 269 8.36 12.51 34.33
N GLU A 270 9.19 11.53 33.94
CA GLU A 270 8.75 10.16 33.67
C GLU A 270 8.04 9.52 34.88
N GLN A 271 8.51 9.77 36.11
CA GLN A 271 7.86 9.23 37.30
C GLN A 271 6.49 9.90 37.54
N ILE A 272 6.37 11.19 37.28
CA ILE A 272 5.08 11.91 37.38
C ILE A 272 4.09 11.37 36.35
N ILE A 273 4.55 11.13 35.11
CA ILE A 273 3.73 10.54 34.05
C ILE A 273 3.31 9.11 34.41
N ASN A 274 4.25 8.30 34.87
CA ASN A 274 3.98 6.92 35.27
C ASN A 274 2.95 6.86 36.41
N ALA A 275 3.12 7.67 37.47
CA ALA A 275 2.16 7.72 38.58
C ALA A 275 0.73 8.07 38.10
N ARG A 276 0.58 9.11 37.28
CA ARG A 276 -0.73 9.49 36.70
C ARG A 276 -1.30 8.43 35.79
N THR A 277 -0.45 7.72 35.05
CA THR A 277 -0.87 6.64 34.15
C THR A 277 -1.33 5.44 34.97
N THR A 278 -0.63 5.10 36.04
CA THR A 278 -1.01 4.02 36.98
C THR A 278 -2.34 4.32 37.67
N GLU A 279 -2.56 5.57 38.13
CA GLU A 279 -3.85 5.99 38.71
C GLU A 279 -5.00 5.79 37.70
N LYS A 280 -4.84 6.27 36.45
CA LYS A 280 -5.84 6.07 35.40
C LYS A 280 -6.07 4.60 35.05
N LEU A 281 -5.02 3.77 35.06
CA LEU A 281 -5.15 2.34 34.81
C LEU A 281 -5.97 1.64 35.90
N TYR A 282 -5.79 2.05 37.16
CA TYR A 282 -6.58 1.53 38.27
C TYR A 282 -8.07 1.91 38.14
N GLU A 283 -8.37 3.16 37.80
CA GLU A 283 -9.76 3.61 37.53
C GLU A 283 -10.43 2.83 36.38
N ILE A 284 -9.68 2.52 35.32
CA ILE A 284 -10.19 1.73 34.18
C ILE A 284 -10.47 0.29 34.62
N GLN A 285 -9.58 -0.30 35.42
CA GLN A 285 -9.74 -1.66 35.91
C GLN A 285 -10.99 -1.80 36.79
N GLU A 286 -11.22 -0.86 37.70
CA GLU A 286 -12.43 -0.84 38.54
C GLU A 286 -13.72 -0.78 37.70
N LYS A 287 -13.77 0.12 36.71
CA LYS A 287 -14.92 0.20 35.78
C LYS A 287 -15.13 -1.07 34.97
N LYS A 288 -14.05 -1.76 34.60
CA LYS A 288 -14.12 -3.03 33.87
C LYS A 288 -14.74 -4.13 34.73
N GLU A 289 -14.40 -4.18 36.02
CA GLU A 289 -14.98 -5.12 36.98
C GLU A 289 -16.48 -4.84 37.21
N GLU A 290 -16.88 -3.56 37.31
CA GLU A 290 -18.30 -3.19 37.38
C GLU A 290 -19.09 -3.61 36.13
N LEU A 291 -18.51 -3.45 34.93
CA LEU A 291 -19.11 -3.88 33.66
C LEU A 291 -19.28 -5.40 33.61
N ALA A 292 -18.27 -6.17 34.04
CA ALA A 292 -18.34 -7.63 34.09
C ALA A 292 -19.48 -8.11 35.00
N GLN A 293 -19.67 -7.47 36.16
CA GLN A 293 -20.80 -7.79 37.06
C GLN A 293 -22.17 -7.47 36.43
N LYS A 294 -22.26 -6.39 35.64
CA LYS A 294 -23.49 -6.05 34.91
C LYS A 294 -23.78 -7.06 33.80
N GLU A 295 -22.76 -7.48 33.05
CA GLU A 295 -22.89 -8.52 32.03
C GLU A 295 -23.38 -9.84 32.63
N GLU A 296 -22.83 -10.26 33.78
CA GLU A 296 -23.28 -11.48 34.46
C GLU A 296 -24.76 -11.40 34.89
N LYS A 297 -25.24 -10.22 35.32
CA LYS A 297 -26.67 -10.00 35.62
C LYS A 297 -27.54 -10.13 34.37
N ILE A 298 -27.12 -9.54 33.25
CA ILE A 298 -27.85 -9.63 31.98
C ILE A 298 -27.97 -11.09 31.54
N VAL A 299 -26.86 -11.85 31.57
CA VAL A 299 -26.86 -13.28 31.19
C VAL A 299 -27.81 -14.09 32.08
N LYS A 300 -27.87 -13.80 33.38
CA LYS A 300 -28.82 -14.45 34.30
C LYS A 300 -30.27 -14.13 33.94
N GLU A 301 -30.58 -12.90 33.54
CA GLU A 301 -31.92 -12.51 33.08
C GLU A 301 -32.28 -13.15 31.74
N GLU A 302 -31.35 -13.19 30.80
CA GLU A 302 -31.53 -13.86 29.50
C GLU A 302 -31.79 -15.36 29.66
N THR A 303 -31.08 -16.02 30.57
CA THR A 303 -31.31 -17.44 30.90
C THR A 303 -32.73 -17.65 31.44
N LYS A 304 -33.20 -16.80 32.37
CA LYS A 304 -34.57 -16.88 32.88
C LYS A 304 -35.61 -16.69 31.77
N LEU A 305 -35.36 -15.77 30.83
CA LEU A 305 -36.24 -15.55 29.70
C LEU A 305 -36.28 -16.77 28.78
N LEU A 306 -35.15 -17.44 28.58
CA LEU A 306 -35.06 -18.67 27.80
C LEU A 306 -35.87 -19.80 28.46
N ASP A 307 -35.74 -19.97 29.77
CA ASP A 307 -36.51 -20.95 30.54
C ASP A 307 -38.02 -20.68 30.39
N MET A 308 -38.46 -19.43 30.56
CA MET A 308 -39.86 -19.04 30.33
C MET A 308 -40.35 -19.35 28.91
N LYS A 309 -39.52 -19.09 27.89
CA LYS A 309 -39.87 -19.41 26.48
C LYS A 309 -40.04 -20.92 26.27
N THR A 310 -39.18 -21.73 26.88
CA THR A 310 -39.31 -23.20 26.78
C THR A 310 -40.56 -23.71 27.48
N GLU A 311 -40.92 -23.14 28.64
CA GLU A 311 -42.17 -23.48 29.34
C GLU A 311 -43.41 -23.11 28.50
N ILE A 312 -43.41 -21.94 27.87
CA ILE A 312 -44.48 -21.52 26.96
C ILE A 312 -44.62 -22.51 25.80
N LYS A 313 -43.51 -22.87 25.14
CA LYS A 313 -43.53 -23.82 24.02
C LYS A 313 -44.06 -25.20 24.42
N ASN A 314 -43.71 -25.68 25.62
CA ASN A 314 -44.24 -26.94 26.14
C ASN A 314 -45.76 -26.84 26.39
N LYS A 315 -46.25 -25.72 26.94
CA LYS A 315 -47.68 -25.49 27.12
C LYS A 315 -48.43 -25.42 25.78
N GLU A 316 -47.85 -24.78 24.77
CA GLU A 316 -48.42 -24.74 23.40
C GLU A 316 -48.54 -26.15 22.79
N MET A 317 -47.54 -27.00 22.98
CA MET A 317 -47.58 -28.40 22.52
C MET A 317 -48.73 -29.18 23.18
N VAL A 318 -48.90 -29.06 24.50
CA VAL A 318 -50.00 -29.70 25.23
C VAL A 318 -51.37 -29.17 24.78
N ILE A 319 -51.48 -27.87 24.51
CA ILE A 319 -52.72 -27.28 23.97
C ILE A 319 -53.02 -27.87 22.60
N LYS A 320 -52.02 -28.02 21.73
CA LYS A 320 -52.19 -28.59 20.40
C LYS A 320 -52.66 -30.05 20.45
N GLU A 321 -52.06 -30.87 21.30
CA GLU A 321 -52.51 -32.26 21.52
C GLU A 321 -53.97 -32.34 21.97
N LYS A 322 -54.40 -31.45 22.88
CA LYS A 322 -55.80 -31.39 23.31
C LYS A 322 -56.75 -30.94 22.21
N ILE A 323 -56.31 -30.02 21.34
CA ILE A 323 -57.11 -29.60 20.17
C ILE A 323 -57.31 -30.81 19.23
N ASP A 324 -56.25 -31.54 18.92
CA ASP A 324 -56.31 -32.74 18.06
C ASP A 324 -57.23 -33.82 18.66
N GLU A 325 -57.19 -34.00 19.99
CA GLU A 325 -58.10 -34.93 20.69
C GLU A 325 -59.58 -34.50 20.58
N ILE A 326 -59.87 -33.22 20.79
CA ILE A 326 -61.23 -32.66 20.64
C ILE A 326 -61.73 -32.83 19.21
N GLU A 327 -60.88 -32.60 18.21
CA GLU A 327 -61.24 -32.78 16.80
C GLU A 327 -61.54 -34.25 16.47
N SER A 328 -60.75 -35.19 17.00
CA SER A 328 -61.02 -36.62 16.88
C SER A 328 -62.36 -37.01 17.52
N GLN A 329 -62.67 -36.49 18.71
CA GLN A 329 -63.95 -36.72 19.38
C GLN A 329 -65.13 -36.17 18.57
N LYS A 330 -64.99 -34.96 18.00
CA LYS A 330 -66.02 -34.37 17.11
C LYS A 330 -66.29 -35.25 15.89
N CYS A 331 -65.24 -35.78 15.25
CA CYS A 331 -65.39 -36.68 14.09
C CYS A 331 -66.17 -37.95 14.47
N LYS A 332 -65.85 -38.57 15.62
CA LYS A 332 -66.58 -39.75 16.14
C LYS A 332 -68.06 -39.45 16.40
N LEU A 333 -68.38 -38.27 16.94
CA LEU A 333 -69.77 -37.86 17.17
C LEU A 333 -70.53 -37.66 15.86
N ALA A 334 -69.92 -37.01 14.87
CA ALA A 334 -70.53 -36.82 13.55
C ALA A 334 -70.86 -38.16 12.85
N ILE A 335 -69.97 -39.15 12.96
CA ILE A 335 -70.23 -40.51 12.44
C ILE A 335 -71.43 -41.14 13.16
N LYS A 336 -71.50 -41.06 14.49
CA LYS A 336 -72.63 -41.59 15.26
C LYS A 336 -73.95 -40.91 14.92
N GLU A 337 -73.95 -39.59 14.70
CA GLU A 337 -75.13 -38.85 14.25
C GLU A 337 -75.62 -39.36 12.90
N GLU A 338 -74.71 -39.63 11.96
CA GLU A 338 -75.07 -40.14 10.64
C GLU A 338 -75.58 -41.59 10.70
N GLU A 339 -74.96 -42.45 11.53
CA GLU A 339 -75.47 -43.81 11.79
C GLU A 339 -76.88 -43.79 12.41
N MET A 340 -77.16 -42.85 13.32
CA MET A 340 -78.49 -42.68 13.90
C MET A 340 -79.52 -42.30 12.84
N LYS A 341 -79.22 -41.33 11.96
CA LYS A 341 -80.10 -40.97 10.84
C LYS A 341 -80.35 -42.15 9.90
N GLN A 342 -79.31 -42.93 9.58
CA GLN A 342 -79.47 -44.12 8.74
C GLN A 342 -80.38 -45.17 9.39
N ARG A 343 -80.27 -45.38 10.70
CA ARG A 343 -81.16 -46.28 11.45
C ARG A 343 -82.60 -45.81 11.44
N GLU A 344 -82.84 -44.51 11.56
CA GLU A 344 -84.17 -43.90 11.47
C GLU A 344 -84.81 -44.16 10.10
N VAL A 345 -84.08 -43.87 9.01
CA VAL A 345 -84.54 -44.16 7.64
C VAL A 345 -84.82 -45.66 7.42
N GLN A 346 -83.98 -46.54 7.98
CA GLN A 346 -84.20 -47.99 7.91
C GLN A 346 -85.46 -48.43 8.67
N LEU A 347 -85.81 -47.75 9.77
CA LEU A 347 -87.02 -48.02 10.53
C LEU A 347 -88.26 -47.64 9.70
N GLU A 348 -88.26 -46.45 9.10
CA GLU A 348 -89.33 -45.96 8.22
C GLU A 348 -89.56 -46.91 7.02
N LEU A 349 -88.48 -47.37 6.39
CA LEU A 349 -88.53 -48.35 5.30
C LEU A 349 -89.16 -49.68 5.74
N LYS A 350 -88.84 -50.17 6.95
CA LYS A 350 -89.42 -51.39 7.50
C LYS A 350 -90.91 -51.23 7.78
N GLU A 351 -91.32 -50.10 8.33
CA GLU A 351 -92.73 -49.78 8.58
C GLU A 351 -93.54 -49.71 7.27
N ALA A 352 -92.98 -49.05 6.24
CA ALA A 352 -93.58 -49.00 4.91
C ALA A 352 -93.75 -50.40 4.29
N LYS A 353 -92.71 -51.24 4.38
CA LYS A 353 -92.74 -52.61 3.86
C LYS A 353 -93.72 -53.51 4.62
N PHE A 354 -93.84 -53.34 5.93
CA PHE A 354 -94.85 -54.04 6.72
C PHE A 354 -96.27 -53.69 6.24
N CYS A 355 -96.54 -52.40 6.00
CA CYS A 355 -97.83 -51.94 5.47
C CYS A 355 -98.15 -52.53 4.08
N GLU A 356 -97.15 -52.69 3.20
CA GLU A 356 -97.34 -53.35 1.90
C GLU A 356 -97.68 -54.84 2.04
N LEU A 357 -96.91 -55.59 2.83
CA LEU A 357 -97.15 -57.02 3.07
C LEU A 357 -98.53 -57.29 3.67
N GLU A 358 -98.99 -56.40 4.54
CA GLU A 358 -100.31 -56.51 5.16
C GLU A 358 -101.46 -56.24 4.17
N ARG A 359 -101.22 -55.42 3.13
CA ARG A 359 -102.16 -55.23 2.00
C ARG A 359 -102.19 -56.44 1.09
N GLU A 360 -101.03 -56.99 0.72
CA GLU A 360 -100.94 -58.17 -0.15
C GLU A 360 -101.59 -59.41 0.49
N LYS A 361 -101.38 -59.61 1.80
CA LYS A 361 -101.99 -60.71 2.56
C LYS A 361 -103.53 -60.73 2.49
N LYS A 362 -104.18 -59.58 2.34
CA LYS A 362 -105.66 -59.49 2.26
C LYS A 362 -106.23 -59.90 0.89
N MET A 363 -105.39 -60.14 -0.13
CA MET A 363 -105.82 -60.27 -1.53
C MET A 363 -105.76 -61.69 -2.14
N LEU A 364 -105.37 -62.76 -1.41
CA LEU A 364 -105.16 -64.10 -2.01
C LEU A 364 -105.93 -65.28 -1.36
N ASN A 365 -106.41 -66.21 -2.19
CA ASN A 365 -107.03 -67.50 -1.80
C ASN A 365 -106.00 -68.66 -1.81
N LYS A 366 -106.27 -69.75 -1.07
CA LYS A 366 -105.30 -70.76 -0.61
C LYS A 366 -104.44 -71.42 -1.69
N ASP A 367 -104.98 -71.67 -2.89
CA ASP A 367 -104.24 -72.31 -3.99
C ASP A 367 -103.33 -71.34 -4.76
N SER A 368 -103.61 -70.03 -4.71
CA SER A 368 -102.70 -69.00 -5.21
C SER A 368 -101.52 -68.77 -4.28
N LEU A 369 -101.66 -69.07 -2.99
CA LEU A 369 -100.60 -68.95 -1.99
C LEU A 369 -99.46 -69.96 -2.24
N THR A 370 -99.80 -71.19 -2.66
CA THR A 370 -98.85 -72.27 -2.92
C THR A 370 -97.99 -71.98 -4.16
N LEU A 371 -98.60 -71.46 -5.22
CA LEU A 371 -97.89 -71.05 -6.44
C LEU A 371 -97.02 -69.80 -6.22
N LEU A 372 -97.47 -68.87 -5.37
CA LEU A 372 -96.68 -67.69 -5.01
C LEU A 372 -95.48 -68.06 -4.13
N GLN A 373 -95.65 -68.95 -3.15
CA GLN A 373 -94.56 -69.49 -2.32
C GLN A 373 -93.51 -70.20 -3.17
N GLN A 374 -93.93 -71.05 -4.13
CA GLN A 374 -93.00 -71.70 -5.06
C GLN A 374 -92.29 -70.68 -5.97
N SER A 375 -92.97 -69.61 -6.40
CA SER A 375 -92.38 -68.52 -7.19
C SER A 375 -91.34 -67.70 -6.40
N GLU A 376 -91.63 -67.38 -5.14
CA GLU A 376 -90.72 -66.64 -4.27
C GLU A 376 -89.52 -67.48 -3.85
N GLU A 377 -89.71 -68.77 -3.54
CA GLU A 377 -88.61 -69.71 -3.32
C GLU A 377 -87.70 -69.78 -4.55
N LEU A 378 -88.26 -69.86 -5.77
CA LEU A 378 -87.50 -69.83 -7.03
C LEU A 378 -86.74 -68.52 -7.24
N LYS A 379 -87.34 -67.37 -6.90
CA LYS A 379 -86.65 -66.05 -6.96
C LYS A 379 -85.51 -65.98 -5.95
N PHE A 380 -85.72 -66.47 -4.72
CA PHE A 380 -84.70 -66.53 -3.68
C PHE A 380 -83.56 -67.49 -4.06
N THR A 381 -83.87 -68.67 -4.61
CA THR A 381 -82.84 -69.60 -5.10
C THR A 381 -82.04 -69.00 -6.26
N ARG A 382 -82.70 -68.27 -7.18
CA ARG A 382 -82.00 -67.57 -8.29
C ARG A 382 -81.09 -66.46 -7.80
N ALA A 383 -81.52 -65.67 -6.82
CA ALA A 383 -80.71 -64.61 -6.25
C ALA A 383 -79.48 -65.19 -5.53
N ASN A 384 -79.66 -66.22 -4.71
CA ASN A 384 -78.55 -66.88 -4.01
C ASN A 384 -77.59 -67.58 -4.98
N ALA A 385 -78.10 -68.26 -6.01
CA ALA A 385 -77.25 -68.83 -7.06
C ALA A 385 -76.44 -67.76 -7.78
N LYS A 386 -77.01 -66.56 -8.00
CA LYS A 386 -76.30 -65.44 -8.62
C LYS A 386 -75.22 -64.84 -7.72
N VAL A 387 -75.47 -64.75 -6.40
CA VAL A 387 -74.45 -64.33 -5.42
C VAL A 387 -73.31 -65.34 -5.36
N MET A 388 -73.61 -66.64 -5.27
CA MET A 388 -72.59 -67.69 -5.28
C MET A 388 -71.82 -67.75 -6.59
N GLN A 389 -72.46 -67.49 -7.73
CA GLN A 389 -71.79 -67.41 -9.03
C GLN A 389 -70.83 -66.21 -9.07
N ASN A 390 -71.23 -65.05 -8.55
CA ASN A 390 -70.36 -63.88 -8.47
C ASN A 390 -69.17 -64.11 -7.51
N GLU A 391 -69.37 -64.76 -6.37
CA GLU A 391 -68.29 -65.14 -5.45
C GLU A 391 -67.32 -66.12 -6.12
N LEU A 392 -67.84 -67.11 -6.85
CA LEU A 392 -67.04 -68.06 -7.62
C LEU A 392 -66.21 -67.36 -8.71
N ASP A 393 -66.81 -66.41 -9.43
CA ASP A 393 -66.13 -65.65 -10.48
C ASP A 393 -65.06 -64.71 -9.88
N SER A 394 -65.33 -64.07 -8.74
CA SER A 394 -64.37 -63.26 -7.99
C SER A 394 -63.15 -64.07 -7.54
N LEU A 395 -63.36 -65.27 -6.98
CA LEU A 395 -62.28 -66.15 -6.56
C LEU A 395 -61.44 -66.65 -7.75
N LYS A 396 -62.09 -66.89 -8.90
CA LYS A 396 -61.38 -67.25 -10.15
C LYS A 396 -60.56 -66.10 -10.72
N ASP A 397 -61.00 -64.86 -10.53
CA ASP A 397 -60.28 -63.66 -10.98
C ASP A 397 -59.10 -63.36 -10.06
N GLU A 398 -59.27 -63.47 -8.73
CA GLU A 398 -58.19 -63.31 -7.74
C GLU A 398 -57.08 -64.35 -7.96
N ARG A 399 -57.46 -65.60 -8.23
CA ARG A 399 -56.51 -66.65 -8.62
C ARG A 399 -55.73 -66.28 -9.89
N ARG A 400 -56.40 -65.76 -10.92
CA ARG A 400 -55.75 -65.35 -12.18
C ARG A 400 -54.78 -64.19 -11.97
N GLU A 401 -55.08 -63.25 -11.08
CA GLU A 401 -54.22 -62.10 -10.78
C GLU A 401 -52.94 -62.55 -10.04
N LEU A 402 -53.06 -63.50 -9.11
CA LEU A 402 -51.91 -64.09 -8.42
C LEU A 402 -51.03 -64.91 -9.38
N GLU A 403 -51.61 -65.69 -10.29
CA GLU A 403 -50.88 -66.42 -11.33
C GLU A 403 -50.08 -65.43 -12.24
N LYS A 404 -50.66 -64.29 -12.62
CA LYS A 404 -49.95 -63.23 -13.37
C LYS A 404 -48.82 -62.56 -12.57
N ARG A 405 -49.01 -62.36 -11.26
CA ARG A 405 -47.99 -61.78 -10.37
C ARG A 405 -46.76 -62.66 -10.31
N ILE A 406 -46.94 -63.98 -10.28
CA ILE A 406 -45.85 -64.97 -10.30
C ILE A 406 -45.11 -64.94 -11.64
N GLU A 407 -45.83 -64.91 -12.78
CA GLU A 407 -45.21 -64.84 -14.11
C GLU A 407 -44.36 -63.56 -14.28
N LEU A 408 -44.80 -62.44 -13.68
CA LEU A 408 -44.03 -61.19 -13.61
C LEU A 408 -42.77 -61.35 -12.76
N LEU A 409 -42.86 -61.99 -11.58
CA LEU A 409 -41.72 -62.23 -10.72
C LEU A 409 -40.67 -63.14 -11.40
N GLU A 410 -41.08 -64.17 -12.14
CA GLU A 410 -40.18 -65.05 -12.91
C GLU A 410 -39.35 -64.25 -13.94
N LYS A 411 -39.95 -63.27 -14.64
CA LYS A 411 -39.24 -62.38 -15.57
C LYS A 411 -38.21 -61.46 -14.89
N TYR A 412 -38.42 -61.11 -13.62
CA TYR A 412 -37.47 -60.30 -12.84
C TYR A 412 -36.32 -61.13 -12.27
N ILE A 413 -36.52 -62.42 -11.98
CA ILE A 413 -35.47 -63.34 -11.51
C ILE A 413 -34.41 -63.56 -12.60
N ASP A 414 -34.83 -63.73 -13.85
CA ASP A 414 -33.91 -63.97 -14.98
C ASP A 414 -32.99 -62.78 -15.30
N ASN A 415 -33.33 -61.57 -14.84
CA ASN A 415 -32.64 -60.31 -15.16
C ASN A 415 -31.97 -59.61 -13.95
N GLY A 416 -32.05 -60.18 -12.74
CA GLY A 416 -31.60 -59.54 -11.49
C GLY A 416 -30.18 -59.93 -11.02
N SER A 417 -29.58 -59.11 -10.14
CA SER A 417 -28.30 -59.45 -9.46
C SER A 417 -28.47 -60.61 -8.47
N GLU A 418 -27.40 -61.35 -8.16
CA GLU A 418 -27.45 -62.55 -7.31
C GLU A 418 -28.09 -62.33 -5.92
N THR A 419 -27.91 -61.13 -5.34
CA THR A 419 -28.57 -60.70 -4.10
C THR A 419 -30.07 -60.44 -4.25
N HIS A 420 -30.52 -59.90 -5.39
CA HIS A 420 -31.95 -59.72 -5.68
C HIS A 420 -32.63 -61.06 -5.98
N LYS A 421 -31.93 -62.02 -6.59
CA LYS A 421 -32.49 -63.36 -6.86
C LYS A 421 -32.90 -64.08 -5.57
N ASN A 422 -32.11 -63.99 -4.50
CA ASN A 422 -32.45 -64.62 -3.22
C ASN A 422 -33.70 -64.00 -2.59
N THR A 423 -33.80 -62.66 -2.53
CA THR A 423 -34.99 -61.98 -2.00
C THR A 423 -36.25 -62.24 -2.85
N ILE A 424 -36.11 -62.28 -4.18
CA ILE A 424 -37.24 -62.59 -5.07
C ILE A 424 -37.65 -64.07 -4.94
N THR A 425 -36.72 -64.98 -4.64
CA THR A 425 -37.01 -66.40 -4.40
C THR A 425 -37.80 -66.60 -3.09
N GLU A 426 -37.47 -65.88 -2.01
CA GLU A 426 -38.24 -65.91 -0.75
C GLU A 426 -39.67 -65.35 -0.94
N ILE A 427 -39.80 -64.25 -1.70
CA ILE A 427 -41.10 -63.67 -2.05
C ILE A 427 -41.91 -64.65 -2.92
N ARG A 428 -41.25 -65.34 -3.86
CA ARG A 428 -41.87 -66.39 -4.69
C ARG A 428 -42.38 -67.55 -3.84
N GLU A 429 -41.57 -68.09 -2.93
CA GLU A 429 -42.02 -69.17 -2.02
C GLU A 429 -43.22 -68.71 -1.17
N THR A 430 -43.25 -67.45 -0.75
CA THR A 430 -44.39 -66.89 -0.02
C THR A 430 -45.67 -66.89 -0.87
N TYR A 431 -45.60 -66.44 -2.13
CA TYR A 431 -46.74 -66.48 -3.05
C TYR A 431 -47.14 -67.91 -3.45
N GLU A 432 -46.19 -68.82 -3.66
CA GLU A 432 -46.47 -70.24 -3.93
C GLU A 432 -47.14 -70.92 -2.73
N ASN A 433 -46.73 -70.58 -1.50
CA ASN A 433 -47.38 -71.04 -0.27
C ASN A 433 -48.80 -70.47 -0.14
N MET A 434 -49.02 -69.18 -0.44
CA MET A 434 -50.35 -68.58 -0.47
C MET A 434 -51.24 -69.24 -1.53
N ILE A 435 -50.72 -69.55 -2.73
CA ILE A 435 -51.46 -70.29 -3.75
C ILE A 435 -51.75 -71.72 -3.31
N THR A 436 -50.83 -72.38 -2.60
CA THR A 436 -51.03 -73.75 -2.10
C THR A 436 -52.06 -73.78 -0.98
N GLN A 437 -52.04 -72.79 -0.08
CA GLN A 437 -53.06 -72.58 0.94
C GLN A 437 -54.42 -72.26 0.32
N MET A 438 -54.47 -71.34 -0.66
CA MET A 438 -55.69 -71.08 -1.42
C MET A 438 -56.19 -72.31 -2.19
N LYS A 439 -55.31 -73.12 -2.78
CA LYS A 439 -55.71 -74.38 -3.43
C LYS A 439 -56.26 -75.37 -2.39
N ALA A 440 -55.67 -75.47 -1.20
CA ALA A 440 -56.19 -76.35 -0.15
C ALA A 440 -57.56 -75.88 0.39
N GLU A 441 -57.74 -74.57 0.62
CA GLU A 441 -58.97 -74.00 1.20
C GLU A 441 -60.09 -73.79 0.16
N HIS A 442 -59.73 -73.41 -1.07
CA HIS A 442 -60.69 -73.08 -2.12
C HIS A 442 -60.96 -74.19 -3.12
N THR A 443 -60.14 -75.24 -3.30
CA THR A 443 -60.50 -76.31 -4.25
C THR A 443 -61.71 -77.10 -3.75
N ASP A 444 -61.77 -77.37 -2.45
CA ASP A 444 -62.94 -77.99 -1.81
C ASP A 444 -64.14 -77.03 -1.76
N SER A 445 -63.92 -75.74 -1.46
CA SER A 445 -65.01 -74.74 -1.47
C SER A 445 -65.57 -74.48 -2.87
N ILE A 446 -64.72 -74.39 -3.90
CA ILE A 446 -65.12 -74.20 -5.30
C ILE A 446 -65.84 -75.45 -5.81
N ALA A 447 -65.34 -76.66 -5.52
CA ALA A 447 -65.99 -77.90 -5.88
C ALA A 447 -67.36 -78.05 -5.18
N ASN A 448 -67.45 -77.67 -3.90
CA ASN A 448 -68.70 -77.67 -3.14
C ASN A 448 -69.68 -76.60 -3.65
N ILE A 449 -69.24 -75.37 -3.95
CA ILE A 449 -70.07 -74.31 -4.52
C ILE A 449 -70.58 -74.71 -5.91
N ALA A 450 -69.71 -75.26 -6.77
CA ALA A 450 -70.08 -75.75 -8.09
C ALA A 450 -71.10 -76.91 -8.02
N LYS A 451 -70.89 -77.88 -7.13
CA LYS A 451 -71.83 -78.98 -6.88
C LYS A 451 -73.16 -78.48 -6.32
N THR A 452 -73.13 -77.51 -5.41
CA THR A 452 -74.35 -76.89 -4.85
C THR A 452 -75.11 -76.10 -5.92
N LEU A 453 -74.40 -75.42 -6.83
CA LEU A 453 -75.01 -74.76 -8.00
C LEU A 453 -75.63 -75.78 -8.96
N GLU A 454 -74.98 -76.92 -9.23
CA GLU A 454 -75.56 -78.02 -10.02
C GLU A 454 -76.81 -78.62 -9.36
N ASP A 455 -76.78 -78.85 -8.04
CA ASP A 455 -77.94 -79.34 -7.29
C ASP A 455 -79.08 -78.33 -7.25
N MET A 456 -78.78 -77.02 -7.16
CA MET A 456 -79.77 -75.94 -7.30
C MET A 456 -80.35 -75.86 -8.72
N GLN A 457 -79.54 -76.06 -9.76
CA GLN A 457 -80.01 -76.14 -11.15
C GLN A 457 -80.87 -77.39 -11.39
N ARG A 458 -80.55 -78.53 -10.78
CA ARG A 458 -81.40 -79.74 -10.80
C ARG A 458 -82.72 -79.55 -10.06
N LYS A 459 -82.72 -78.83 -8.94
CA LYS A 459 -83.97 -78.43 -8.27
C LYS A 459 -84.82 -77.49 -9.14
N GLN A 460 -84.20 -76.56 -9.86
CA GLN A 460 -84.90 -75.71 -10.83
C GLN A 460 -85.51 -76.52 -12.00
N SER A 461 -84.80 -77.51 -12.54
CA SER A 461 -85.34 -78.34 -13.62
C SER A 461 -86.44 -79.30 -13.14
N GLY A 462 -86.33 -79.84 -11.92
CA GLY A 462 -87.38 -80.66 -11.30
C GLY A 462 -88.68 -79.91 -11.03
N ILE A 463 -88.61 -78.62 -10.66
CA ILE A 463 -89.80 -77.77 -10.46
C ILE A 463 -90.43 -77.37 -11.81
N CYS A 464 -89.63 -77.19 -12.87
CA CYS A 464 -90.14 -76.90 -14.22
C CYS A 464 -90.88 -78.09 -14.90
N VAL A 465 -90.68 -79.33 -14.43
CA VAL A 465 -91.37 -80.52 -14.98
C VAL A 465 -92.76 -80.72 -14.35
N VAL A 466 -93.05 -80.04 -13.23
CA VAL A 466 -94.33 -80.14 -12.51
C VAL A 466 -95.22 -78.90 -12.73
N SER A 467 -94.76 -77.90 -13.50
CA SER A 467 -95.52 -76.68 -13.82
C SER A 467 -96.37 -76.80 -15.08
#